data_AF-A0A7C5Z361-F1
#
_entry.id   AF-A0A7C5Z361-F1
#
_cell.length_a   1.000
_cell.length_b   1.000
_cell.length_c   1.000
_cell.angle_alpha   90.00
_cell.angle_beta   90.00
_cell.angle_gamma   90.00
#
_symmetry.space_group_name_H-M   'P 1'
#
loop_
_entity.id
_entity.type
_entity.pdbx_description
1 polymer ?
#
loop_
_entity_poly.entity_id
_entity_poly.type
_entity_poly.pdbx_seq_one_letter_code
_entity_poly.pdbx_strand_id
1 'polypeptide(L)'
;MKIEKWLPLGSVVILKNGSKPLMIFGRKQINVKTQKEFDYVGCLWPEGNIASDFNFFFNNEDIGKVLFRGFENEVEIEFRKMLK
;
A
#
# COMPACT_ATOMS: atom_id res chain seq x y z
N MET A 1 17.22 -13.21 8.21
CA MET A 1 16.86 -11.95 7.51
C MET A 1 15.49 -11.53 8.01
N LYS A 2 15.33 -10.29 8.50
CA LYS A 2 14.02 -9.76 8.91
C LYS A 2 13.16 -9.63 7.66
N ILE A 3 11.92 -10.11 7.72
CA ILE A 3 10.90 -9.82 6.71
C ILE A 3 10.71 -8.30 6.75
N GLU A 4 11.08 -7.59 5.68
CA GLU A 4 10.80 -6.16 5.61
C GLU A 4 9.29 -5.94 5.54
N LYS A 5 8.77 -5.18 6.53
CA LYS A 5 7.33 -4.96 6.74
C LYS A 5 6.64 -4.25 5.56
N TRP A 6 7.40 -3.48 4.77
CA TRP A 6 6.86 -2.52 3.81
C TRP A 6 7.01 -2.99 2.35
N LEU A 7 5.92 -2.94 1.59
CA LEU A 7 5.92 -3.18 0.14
C LEU A 7 6.32 -1.92 -0.65
N PRO A 8 7.06 -2.07 -1.77
CA PRO A 8 7.32 -0.99 -2.73
C PRO A 8 6.08 -0.22 -3.18
N LEU A 9 6.20 1.07 -3.43
CA LEU A 9 5.15 1.83 -4.07
C LEU A 9 4.96 1.29 -5.49
N GLY A 10 3.73 1.36 -5.99
CA GLY A 10 3.34 0.68 -7.23
C GLY A 10 3.16 -0.83 -7.08
N SER A 11 3.32 -1.41 -5.88
CA SER A 11 2.93 -2.80 -5.65
C SER A 11 1.43 -2.96 -5.83
N VAL A 12 1.02 -4.02 -6.54
CA VAL A 12 -0.38 -4.34 -6.80
C VAL A 12 -0.78 -5.53 -5.94
N VAL A 13 -1.82 -5.37 -5.12
CA VAL A 13 -2.27 -6.35 -4.12
C VAL A 13 -3.76 -6.63 -4.24
N ILE A 14 -4.19 -7.77 -3.72
CA ILE A 14 -5.60 -8.09 -3.44
C ILE A 14 -5.74 -8.22 -1.92
N LEU A 15 -6.71 -7.52 -1.35
CA LEU A 15 -7.03 -7.64 0.08
C LEU A 15 -7.76 -8.95 0.37
N LYS A 16 -7.68 -9.43 1.61
CA LYS A 16 -8.46 -10.58 2.08
C LYS A 16 -9.94 -10.32 1.82
N ASN A 17 -10.62 -11.29 1.21
CA ASN A 17 -12.03 -11.20 0.79
C ASN A 17 -12.33 -10.10 -0.26
N GLY A 18 -11.30 -9.44 -0.81
CA GLY A 18 -11.43 -8.50 -1.91
C GLY A 18 -11.39 -9.21 -3.26
N SER A 19 -12.06 -8.63 -4.27
CA SER A 19 -12.07 -9.15 -5.65
C SER A 19 -11.33 -8.26 -6.65
N LYS A 20 -11.08 -7.00 -6.31
CA LYS A 20 -10.39 -6.03 -7.17
C LYS A 20 -8.95 -5.77 -6.70
N PRO A 21 -7.99 -5.66 -7.63
CA PRO A 21 -6.62 -5.30 -7.28
C PRO A 21 -6.51 -3.82 -6.91
N LEU A 22 -5.61 -3.54 -5.96
CA LEU A 22 -5.26 -2.20 -5.52
C LEU A 22 -3.78 -1.95 -5.74
N MET A 23 -3.42 -0.78 -6.24
CA MET A 23 -2.04 -0.31 -6.33
C MET A 23 -1.72 0.56 -5.11
N ILE A 24 -0.68 0.20 -4.35
CA ILE A 24 -0.18 0.98 -3.21
C ILE A 24 0.54 2.23 -3.72
N PHE A 25 0.11 3.41 -3.28
CA PHE A 25 0.79 4.67 -3.60
C PHE A 25 1.21 5.49 -2.37
N GLY A 26 0.85 5.05 -1.16
CA GLY A 26 1.34 5.66 0.08
C GLY A 26 1.53 4.64 1.21
N ARG A 27 2.40 5.00 2.17
CA ARG A 27 2.69 4.24 3.39
C ARG A 27 2.52 5.13 4.61
N LYS A 28 2.20 4.54 5.77
CA LYS A 28 1.96 5.25 7.04
C LYS A 28 0.96 6.41 6.87
N GLN A 29 -0.15 6.10 6.22
CA GLN A 29 -1.12 7.12 5.85
C GLN A 29 -2.09 7.39 7.00
N ILE A 30 -2.25 8.66 7.36
CA ILE A 30 -3.29 9.10 8.28
C ILE A 30 -4.54 9.46 7.48
N ASN A 31 -5.66 8.83 7.81
CA ASN A 31 -6.96 9.20 7.26
C ASN A 31 -7.46 10.48 7.95
N VAL A 32 -7.59 11.57 7.19
CA VAL A 32 -7.93 12.90 7.74
C VAL A 32 -9.28 12.92 8.47
N LYS A 33 -10.25 12.11 8.04
CA LYS A 33 -11.60 12.08 8.64
C LYS A 33 -11.60 11.32 9.97
N THR A 34 -10.91 10.19 10.04
CA THR A 34 -10.92 9.29 11.21
C THR A 34 -9.73 9.46 12.15
N GLN A 35 -8.71 10.20 11.73
CA GLN A 35 -7.40 10.33 12.40
C GLN A 35 -6.68 9.01 12.66
N LYS A 36 -7.15 7.91 12.02
CA LYS A 36 -6.54 6.60 12.12
C LYS A 36 -5.36 6.49 11.16
N GLU A 37 -4.25 5.96 11.66
CA GLU A 37 -3.09 5.57 10.85
C GLU A 37 -3.31 4.17 10.26
N PHE A 38 -2.92 4.02 9.00
CA PHE A 38 -2.93 2.76 8.27
C PHE A 38 -1.54 2.51 7.67
N ASP A 39 -1.16 1.24 7.54
CA ASP A 39 0.11 0.90 6.90
C ASP A 39 0.15 1.43 5.45
N TYR A 40 -0.94 1.31 4.69
CA TYR A 40 -0.99 1.67 3.28
C TYR A 40 -2.22 2.51 2.91
N VAL A 41 -2.05 3.28 1.83
CA VAL A 41 -3.14 3.78 1.00
C VAL A 41 -2.91 3.35 -0.45
N GLY A 42 -3.98 2.89 -1.09
CA GLY A 42 -3.96 2.49 -2.49
C GLY A 42 -5.21 2.94 -3.26
N CYS A 43 -5.12 2.81 -4.58
CA CYS A 43 -6.22 3.07 -5.51
C CYS A 43 -6.51 1.80 -6.32
N LEU A 44 -7.64 1.79 -7.03
CA LEU A 44 -7.98 0.70 -7.95
C LEU A 44 -6.94 0.59 -9.07
N TRP A 45 -6.65 -0.64 -9.49
CA TRP A 45 -5.81 -0.92 -10.66
C TRP A 45 -6.67 -1.57 -11.77
N PRO A 46 -6.58 -1.09 -13.04
CA PRO A 46 -5.67 -0.08 -13.58
C PRO A 46 -6.21 1.37 -13.53
N GLU A 47 -7.37 1.60 -12.93
CA GLU A 47 -8.07 2.89 -12.99
C GLU A 47 -7.27 4.06 -12.35
N GLY A 48 -6.44 3.76 -11.34
CA GLY A 48 -5.59 4.75 -10.69
C GLY A 48 -6.33 5.64 -9.69
N ASN A 49 -5.71 6.79 -9.37
CA ASN A 49 -6.25 7.75 -8.40
C ASN A 49 -7.27 8.67 -9.08
N ILE A 50 -8.56 8.34 -8.95
CA ILE A 50 -9.68 9.10 -9.56
C ILE A 50 -10.11 10.27 -8.66
N ALA A 51 -10.38 9.99 -7.39
CA ALA A 51 -10.74 10.98 -6.38
C ALA A 51 -10.46 10.40 -4.99
N SER A 52 -10.37 11.27 -3.99
CA SER A 52 -10.06 10.88 -2.61
C SER A 52 -11.04 9.88 -1.99
N ASP A 53 -12.29 9.86 -2.43
CA ASP A 53 -13.30 8.90 -1.98
C ASP A 53 -13.05 7.47 -2.52
N PHE A 54 -12.18 7.31 -3.52
CA PHE A 54 -11.74 6.01 -4.05
C PHE A 54 -10.37 5.57 -3.49
N ASN A 55 -9.90 6.22 -2.43
CA ASN A 55 -8.71 5.78 -1.71
C ASN A 55 -9.05 4.67 -0.72
N PHE A 56 -8.32 3.57 -0.81
CA PHE A 56 -8.43 2.42 0.08
C PHE A 56 -7.32 2.47 1.10
N PHE A 57 -7.67 2.60 2.38
CA PHE A 57 -6.75 2.55 3.50
C PHE A 57 -6.79 1.15 4.10
N PHE A 58 -5.63 0.52 4.27
CA PHE A 58 -5.53 -0.87 4.74
C PHE A 58 -4.19 -1.14 5.40
N ASN A 59 -4.15 -2.19 6.23
CA ASN A 59 -2.96 -2.65 6.91
C ASN A 59 -2.27 -3.80 6.18
N ASN A 60 -1.02 -4.07 6.54
CA ASN A 60 -0.27 -5.19 5.96
C ASN A 60 -0.96 -6.54 6.23
N GLU A 61 -1.64 -6.67 7.37
CA GLU A 61 -2.43 -7.85 7.74
C GLU A 61 -3.67 -8.05 6.86
N ASP A 62 -4.17 -7.02 6.19
CA ASP A 62 -5.33 -7.11 5.30
C ASP A 62 -4.96 -7.64 3.92
N ILE A 63 -3.67 -7.70 3.58
CA ILE A 63 -3.20 -8.18 2.28
C ILE A 63 -3.41 -9.70 2.20
N GLY A 64 -4.17 -10.14 1.21
CA GLY A 64 -4.37 -11.56 0.90
C GLY A 64 -3.39 -12.08 -0.14
N LYS A 65 -3.09 -11.27 -1.16
CA LYS A 65 -2.18 -11.65 -2.26
C LYS A 65 -1.42 -10.44 -2.79
N VAL A 66 -0.14 -10.61 -3.09
CA VAL A 66 0.65 -9.64 -3.87
C VAL A 66 0.67 -10.12 -5.33
N LEU A 67 0.06 -9.36 -6.24
CA LEU A 67 0.05 -9.67 -7.67
C LEU A 67 1.32 -9.18 -8.36
N PHE A 68 1.83 -8.03 -7.93
CA PHE A 68 3.04 -7.42 -8.45
C PHE A 68 3.77 -6.70 -7.32
N ARG A 69 5.07 -6.92 -7.22
CA ARG A 69 5.94 -6.13 -6.34
C ARG A 69 6.37 -4.90 -7.13
N GLY A 70 6.09 -3.72 -6.58
CA GLY A 70 6.40 -2.44 -7.19
C GLY A 70 7.89 -2.23 -7.41
N PHE A 71 8.23 -1.14 -8.10
CA PHE A 71 9.61 -0.80 -8.42
C PHE A 71 10.45 -0.60 -7.16
N GLU A 72 11.64 -1.21 -7.14
CA GLU A 72 12.55 -1.17 -6.01
C GLU A 72 13.96 -0.84 -6.51
N ASN A 73 14.58 0.16 -5.89
CA ASN A 73 15.98 0.50 -6.05
C ASN A 73 16.58 0.86 -4.67
N GLU A 74 17.84 1.27 -4.64
CA GLU A 74 18.53 1.62 -3.40
C GLU A 74 17.80 2.71 -2.60
N VAL A 75 17.27 3.74 -3.26
CA VAL A 75 16.53 4.83 -2.60
C VAL A 75 15.27 4.32 -1.92
N GLU A 76 14.51 3.46 -2.60
CA GLU A 76 13.29 2.85 -2.07
C GLU A 76 13.57 1.90 -0.90
N ILE A 77 14.66 1.11 -0.99
CA ILE A 77 15.12 0.23 0.09
C ILE A 77 15.52 1.05 1.32
N GLU A 78 16.34 2.09 1.15
CA GLU A 78 16.78 2.94 2.26
C GLU A 78 15.60 3.69 2.89
N PHE A 79 14.69 4.23 2.09
CA PHE A 79 13.51 4.92 2.60
C PHE A 79 12.64 4.00 3.48
N ARG A 80 12.45 2.74 3.07
CA ARG A 80 11.70 1.74 3.86
C ARG A 80 12.33 1.41 5.19
N LYS A 81 13.66 1.41 5.29
CA LYS A 81 14.36 1.21 6.57
C LYS A 81 14.08 2.34 7.56
N MET A 82 13.78 3.54 7.08
CA MET A 82 13.42 4.69 7.92
C MET A 82 11.96 4.66 8.40
N LEU A 83 11.09 3.87 7.76
CA LEU A 83 9.70 3.72 8.18
C LEU A 83 9.63 2.88 9.46
N LYS A 84 9.60 3.58 10.61
CA LYS A 84 9.39 3.01 11.95
C LYS A 84 8.08 2.24 12.05
#